data_AF-A0A7C1IUR4-F1
#
_entry.id   AF-A0A7C1IUR4-F1
#
_cell.length_a   1.000
_cell.length_b   1.000
_cell.length_c   1.000
_cell.angle_alpha   90.00
_cell.angle_beta   90.00
_cell.angle_gamma   90.00
#
_symmetry.space_group_name_H-M   'P 1'
#
loop_
_entity.id
_entity.type
_entity.pdbx_description
1 polymer ?
#
loop_
_entity_poly.entity_id
_entity_poly.type
_entity_poly.pdbx_seq_one_letter_code
_entity_poly.pdbx_strand_id
1 'polypeptide(L)'
;GVMRANGMTPRQLRRLTFIQTGLMGTTAGLLALPIGLIMALVLIDVINVRSFGWTMELTLSPQEFIQAFGVALVASLAAGVYPAWRLSKLVTVQALRRE
;
A
#
# COMPACT_ATOMS: atom_id res chain seq x y z
N GLY A 1 14.96 13.58 11.56
CA GLY A 1 15.92 14.68 11.71
C GLY A 1 15.20 16.02 11.63
N VAL A 2 14.77 16.41 10.43
CA VAL A 2 14.23 17.74 10.14
C VAL A 2 12.91 18.07 10.88
N MET A 3 11.92 17.16 10.91
CA MET A 3 10.64 17.41 11.61
C MET A 3 10.73 17.42 13.14
N ARG A 4 11.76 16.80 13.73
CA ARG A 4 12.00 16.87 15.19
C ARG A 4 12.72 18.17 15.60
N ALA A 5 13.47 18.78 14.68
CA ALA A 5 14.04 20.11 14.89
C ALA A 5 12.93 21.20 14.97
N ASN A 6 11.78 20.94 14.38
CA ASN A 6 10.57 21.79 14.47
C ASN A 6 9.72 21.55 15.76
N GLY A 7 10.21 20.78 16.73
CA GLY A 7 9.50 20.59 18.02
C GLY A 7 8.33 19.60 18.00
N MET A 8 8.15 18.81 16.93
CA MET A 8 7.05 17.83 16.87
C MET A 8 7.20 16.73 17.93
N THR A 9 6.10 16.49 18.65
CA THR A 9 6.04 15.41 19.65
C THR A 9 6.06 14.03 18.99
N PRO A 10 6.58 12.99 19.67
CA PRO A 10 6.63 11.62 19.13
C PRO A 10 5.27 11.07 18.69
N ARG A 11 4.20 11.46 19.39
CA ARG A 11 2.82 11.08 19.03
C ARG A 11 2.36 11.70 17.70
N GLN A 12 2.72 12.96 17.43
CA GLN A 12 2.42 13.62 16.15
C GLN A 12 3.19 12.97 15.00
N LEU A 13 4.47 12.62 15.21
CA LEU A 13 5.27 11.95 14.19
C LEU A 13 4.67 10.58 13.84
N ARG A 14 4.24 9.79 14.84
CA ARG A 14 3.61 8.48 14.61
C ARG A 14 2.28 8.60 13.85
N ARG A 15 1.44 9.58 14.20
CA ARG A 15 0.17 9.85 13.50
C ARG A 15 0.40 10.28 12.05
N LEU A 16 1.38 11.16 11.82
CA LEU A 16 1.72 11.61 10.48
C LEU A 16 2.20 10.45 9.59
N THR A 17 3.13 9.62 10.09
CA THR A 17 3.62 8.46 9.36
C THR A 17 2.48 7.50 9.02
N PHE A 18 1.57 7.24 9.96
CA PHE A 18 0.43 6.35 9.73
C PHE A 18 -0.53 6.88 8.65
N ILE A 19 -0.85 8.19 8.70
CA ILE A 19 -1.67 8.84 7.67
C ILE A 19 -0.96 8.79 6.32
N GLN A 20 0.33 9.07 6.27
CA GLN A 20 1.11 9.07 5.02
C GLN A 20 1.15 7.68 4.38
N THR A 21 1.37 6.63 5.18
CA THR A 21 1.34 5.24 4.68
C THR A 21 -0.06 4.79 4.28
N GLY A 22 -1.10 5.22 5.01
CA GLY A 22 -2.49 4.96 4.63
C GLY A 22 -2.89 5.65 3.33
N LEU A 23 -2.47 6.91 3.13
CA LEU A 23 -2.69 7.63 1.87
C LEU A 23 -1.95 6.97 0.71
N MET A 24 -0.67 6.60 0.88
CA MET A 24 0.09 5.88 -0.15
C MET A 24 -0.53 4.51 -0.47
N GLY A 25 -1.03 3.82 0.55
CA GLY A 25 -1.70 2.53 0.39
C GLY A 25 -3.02 2.60 -0.37
N THR A 26 -3.85 3.57 0.00
CA THR A 26 -5.15 3.80 -0.67
C THR A 26 -4.95 4.23 -2.12
N THR A 27 -4.01 5.13 -2.41
CA THR A 27 -3.71 5.53 -3.79
C THR A 27 -3.13 4.38 -4.61
N ALA A 28 -2.22 3.59 -4.04
CA ALA A 28 -1.70 2.40 -4.71
C ALA A 28 -2.79 1.37 -4.99
N GLY A 29 -3.69 1.11 -4.03
CA GLY A 29 -4.83 0.22 -4.21
C GLY A 29 -5.79 0.72 -5.29
N LEU A 30 -6.12 2.02 -5.29
CA LEU A 30 -6.95 2.65 -6.31
C LEU A 30 -6.36 2.54 -7.71
N LEU A 31 -5.04 2.71 -7.86
CA LEU A 31 -4.36 2.57 -9.14
C LEU A 31 -4.17 1.11 -9.58
N ALA A 32 -4.07 0.18 -8.63
CA ALA A 32 -3.95 -1.24 -8.94
C ALA A 32 -5.21 -1.81 -9.62
N LEU A 33 -6.41 -1.30 -9.29
CA LEU A 33 -7.67 -1.75 -9.89
C LEU A 33 -7.72 -1.52 -11.42
N PRO A 34 -7.53 -0.31 -11.96
CA PRO A 34 -7.55 -0.09 -13.41
C PRO A 34 -6.36 -0.75 -14.10
N ILE A 35 -5.17 -0.77 -13.49
CA ILE A 35 -3.99 -1.44 -14.08
C ILE A 35 -4.21 -2.95 -14.19
N GLY A 36 -4.75 -3.57 -13.13
CA GLY A 36 -5.08 -5.00 -13.12
C GLY A 36 -6.15 -5.35 -14.15
N LEU A 37 -7.15 -4.49 -14.30
CA LEU A 37 -8.21 -4.66 -15.30
C LEU A 37 -7.67 -4.56 -16.73
N ILE A 38 -6.78 -3.60 -17.02
CA ILE A 38 -6.09 -3.50 -18.31
C ILE A 38 -5.24 -4.74 -18.57
N MET A 39 -4.50 -5.24 -17.56
CA MET A 39 -3.70 -6.45 -17.71
C MET A 39 -4.56 -7.68 -17.99
N ALA A 40 -5.70 -7.84 -17.32
CA ALA A 40 -6.64 -8.93 -17.56
C ALA A 40 -7.19 -8.89 -18.99
N LEU A 41 -7.59 -7.70 -19.46
CA LEU A 41 -8.04 -7.49 -20.85
C LEU A 41 -6.95 -7.85 -21.86
N VAL A 42 -5.71 -7.38 -21.66
CA VAL A 42 -4.58 -7.70 -22.56
C VAL A 42 -4.30 -9.20 -22.56
N LEU A 43 -4.32 -9.86 -21.41
CA LEU A 43 -4.12 -11.30 -21.33
C LEU A 43 -5.19 -12.08 -22.09
N ILE A 44 -6.45 -11.67 -21.97
CA ILE A 44 -7.58 -12.42 -22.55
C ILE A 44 -7.75 -12.10 -24.04
N ASP A 45 -7.77 -10.82 -24.41
CA ASP A 45 -8.05 -10.42 -25.80
C ASP A 45 -6.83 -10.53 -26.70
N VAL A 46 -5.62 -10.31 -26.18
CA VAL A 46 -4.39 -10.32 -27.00
C VAL A 46 -3.65 -11.64 -26.87
N ILE A 47 -3.38 -12.08 -25.64
CA ILE A 47 -2.50 -13.24 -25.42
C ILE A 47 -3.28 -14.55 -25.61
N ASN A 48 -4.47 -14.69 -25.02
CA ASN A 48 -5.24 -15.94 -25.06
C ASN A 48 -5.71 -16.26 -26.50
N VAL A 49 -6.17 -15.26 -27.24
CA VAL A 49 -6.57 -15.44 -28.66
C VAL A 49 -5.38 -15.81 -29.54
N ARG A 50 -4.20 -15.18 -29.35
CA ARG A 50 -3.00 -15.49 -30.15
C ARG A 50 -2.35 -16.82 -29.78
N SER A 51 -2.46 -17.25 -28.52
CA SER A 51 -1.76 -18.45 -28.02
C SER A 51 -2.61 -19.71 -28.11
N PHE A 52 -3.92 -19.58 -27.96
CA PHE A 52 -4.83 -20.72 -27.86
C PHE A 52 -5.89 -20.74 -28.97
N GLY A 53 -6.25 -19.61 -29.60
CA GLY A 53 -7.18 -19.56 -30.75
C GLY A 53 -8.67 -19.51 -30.41
N TRP A 54 -9.01 -19.40 -29.12
CA TRP A 54 -10.36 -19.35 -28.53
C TRP A 54 -10.33 -18.35 -27.36
N THR A 55 -11.36 -17.51 -27.23
CA THR A 55 -11.53 -16.55 -26.11
C THR A 55 -12.20 -17.25 -24.92
N MET A 56 -11.64 -17.11 -23.72
CA MET A 56 -12.36 -17.45 -22.48
C MET A 56 -13.25 -16.27 -22.08
N GLU A 57 -14.45 -16.53 -21.56
CA GLU A 57 -15.30 -15.47 -21.00
C GLU A 57 -14.61 -14.80 -19.81
N LEU A 58 -14.46 -13.48 -19.90
CA LEU A 58 -13.93 -12.64 -18.84
C LEU A 58 -14.99 -12.51 -17.72
N THR A 59 -14.94 -13.41 -16.73
CA THR A 59 -15.79 -13.31 -15.55
C THR A 59 -15.18 -12.33 -14.53
N LEU A 60 -15.53 -11.06 -14.65
CA LEU A 60 -15.15 -10.03 -13.67
C LEU A 60 -16.01 -10.20 -12.41
N SER A 61 -15.49 -10.91 -11.41
CA SER A 61 -16.16 -11.02 -10.10
C SER A 61 -15.86 -9.78 -9.25
N PRO A 62 -16.88 -9.02 -8.78
CA PRO A 62 -16.69 -7.89 -7.88
C PRO A 62 -15.94 -8.26 -6.59
N GLN A 63 -16.01 -9.53 -6.19
CA GLN A 63 -15.33 -10.06 -5.01
C GLN A 63 -13.80 -10.02 -5.17
N GLU A 64 -13.27 -10.26 -6.37
CA GLU A 64 -11.83 -10.21 -6.61
C GLU A 64 -11.29 -8.77 -6.51
N PHE A 65 -12.06 -7.79 -6.96
CA PHE A 65 -11.69 -6.37 -6.80
C PHE A 65 -11.66 -5.95 -5.33
N ILE A 66 -12.64 -6.38 -4.54
CA ILE A 66 -12.68 -6.12 -3.09
C ILE A 66 -11.50 -6.80 -2.40
N GLN A 67 -11.19 -8.05 -2.76
CA GLN A 67 -10.07 -8.79 -2.20
C GLN A 67 -8.73 -8.16 -2.57
N ALA A 68 -8.53 -7.76 -3.83
CA ALA A 68 -7.34 -7.08 -4.31
C ALA A 68 -7.13 -5.74 -3.57
N PHE A 69 -8.20 -4.95 -3.42
CA PHE A 69 -8.15 -3.71 -2.64
C PHE A 69 -7.82 -3.98 -1.16
N GLY A 70 -8.44 -5.00 -0.56
CA GLY A 70 -8.17 -5.42 0.81
C GLY A 70 -6.72 -5.84 1.01
N VAL A 71 -6.15 -6.64 0.10
CA VAL A 71 -4.75 -7.05 0.12
C VAL A 71 -3.82 -5.86 -0.02
N ALA A 72 -4.10 -4.93 -0.94
CA ALA A 72 -3.31 -3.72 -1.11
C ALA A 72 -3.32 -2.84 0.15
N LEU A 73 -4.49 -2.68 0.78
CA LEU A 73 -4.64 -1.93 2.03
C LEU A 73 -3.86 -2.59 3.17
N VAL A 74 -4.01 -3.91 3.37
CA VAL A 74 -3.29 -4.65 4.42
C VAL A 74 -1.78 -4.61 4.18
N ALA A 75 -1.32 -4.80 2.94
CA ALA A 75 0.09 -4.75 2.58
C ALA A 75 0.69 -3.36 2.83
N SER A 76 -0.03 -2.28 2.48
CA SER A 76 0.43 -0.91 2.71
C SER A 76 0.50 -0.54 4.20
N LEU A 77 -0.48 -0.99 4.98
CA LEU A 77 -0.48 -0.83 6.43
C LEU A 77 0.67 -1.63 7.06
N ALA A 78 0.86 -2.89 6.66
CA ALA A 78 1.98 -3.72 7.12
C ALA A 78 3.34 -3.12 6.77
N ALA A 79 3.50 -2.59 5.55
CA ALA A 79 4.69 -1.85 5.13
C ALA A 79 4.91 -0.58 5.96
N GLY A 80 3.84 0.06 6.45
CA GLY A 80 3.90 1.20 7.37
C GLY A 80 4.21 0.84 8.82
N VAL A 81 3.93 -0.39 9.26
CA VAL A 81 4.27 -0.87 10.62
C VAL A 81 5.79 -0.88 10.82
N TYR A 82 6.58 -1.32 9.84
CA TYR A 82 8.04 -1.37 9.94
C TYR A 82 8.71 -0.01 10.23
N PRO A 83 8.47 1.07 9.44
CA PRO A 83 9.01 2.40 9.74
C PRO A 83 8.41 2.99 11.02
N ALA A 84 7.13 2.74 11.33
CA ALA A 84 6.52 3.19 12.59
C ALA A 84 7.20 2.57 13.82
N TRP A 85 7.53 1.27 13.77
CA TRP A 85 8.22 0.57 14.84
C TRP A 85 9.68 1.02 14.98
N ARG A 86 10.37 1.23 13.85
CA ARG A 86 11.74 1.78 13.82
C ARG A 86 11.80 3.20 14.39
N LEU A 87 10.82 4.05 14.06
CA LEU A 87 10.71 5.41 14.61
C LEU A 87 10.43 5.40 16.12
N SER A 88 9.60 4.47 16.60
CA SER A 88 9.36 4.27 18.03
C SER A 88 10.65 3.95 18.79
N LYS A 89 11.47 3.01 18.31
CA LYS A 89 12.74 2.66 18.96
C LYS A 89 13.74 3.82 18.98
N LEU A 90 13.82 4.61 17.90
CA LEU A 90 14.67 5.81 17.84
C LEU A 90 14.21 6.92 18.80
N VAL A 91 12.91 7.02 19.09
CA VAL A 91 12.38 7.94 20.09
C VAL A 91 12.83 7.54 21.49
N THR A 92 12.75 6.24 21.82
CA THR A 92 13.10 5.73 23.16
C THR A 92 14.59 5.89 23.46
N VAL A 93 15.46 5.55 22.49
CA VAL A 93 16.92 5.65 22.67
C VAL A 93 17.38 7.10 22.83
N GLN A 94 16.76 8.06 22.15
CA GLN A 94 17.09 9.49 22.33
C GLN A 94 16.50 10.09 23.62
N ALA A 95 15.38 9.57 24.11
CA ALA A 95 14.82 9.97 25.39
C ALA A 95 15.71 9.49 26.55
N LEU A 96 16.20 8.25 26.48
CA LEU A 96 17.11 7.67 27.47
C LEU A 96 18.50 8.33 27.51
N ARG A 97 18.93 8.97 26.40
CA ARG A 97 20.21 9.70 26.32
C ARG A 97 20.13 11.15 26.83
N ARG A 98 18.92 11.61 27.20
CA ARG A 98 18.72 12.95 27.79
C ARG A 98 18.57 12.90 29.32
N GLU A 99 18.60 11.71 29.92
CA GLU A 99 19.01 11.49 31.30
C GLU A 99 20.50 11.17 31.34
#